data_AF-A0AAD9NKG1-F1
#
_entry.id   AF-A0AAD9NKG1-F1
#
_cell.length_a   1.000
_cell.length_b   1.000
_cell.length_c   1.000
_cell.angle_alpha   90.00
_cell.angle_beta   90.00
_cell.angle_gamma   90.00
#
_symmetry.space_group_name_H-M   'P 1'
#
loop_
_entity.id
_entity.type
_entity.pdbx_description
1 polymer ?
#
loop_
_entity_poly.entity_id
_entity_poly.type
_entity_poly.pdbx_seq_one_letter_code
_entity_poly.pdbx_strand_id
1 'polypeptide(L)'
;MCVYVCMYVCMYVCFMYVCMYVCMYVCMYVCMYVCMYVYMYVCMYVCMYVCMYVYIHVCMYVCMYVCMYVCMYVCMYVCMYVCMYVGMYVCMYVCMYVCMYVCMHVCMYVCMYVCMYVCMYVCMYVCMYVCMYVYMYVCMFYVCMYF
;
A
#
# COMPACT_ATOMS: atom_id res chain seq x y z
N MET A 1 78.68 -13.40 -67.45
CA MET A 1 78.25 -14.40 -66.44
C MET A 1 78.29 -13.82 -65.03
N CYS A 2 79.43 -13.38 -64.51
CA CYS A 2 79.56 -12.93 -63.11
C CYS A 2 78.68 -11.71 -62.73
N VAL A 3 78.54 -10.71 -63.61
CA VAL A 3 77.76 -9.49 -63.35
C VAL A 3 76.25 -9.75 -63.33
N TYR A 4 75.76 -10.61 -64.22
CA TYR A 4 74.34 -11.00 -64.28
C TYR A 4 73.93 -11.80 -63.05
N VAL A 5 74.78 -12.74 -62.62
CA VAL A 5 74.53 -13.53 -61.40
C VAL A 5 74.56 -12.63 -60.16
N CYS A 6 75.52 -11.69 -60.06
CA CYS A 6 75.56 -10.74 -58.94
C CYS A 6 74.31 -9.84 -58.90
N MET A 7 73.86 -9.29 -60.02
CA MET A 7 72.66 -8.45 -60.04
C MET A 7 71.38 -9.24 -59.70
N TYR A 8 71.28 -10.48 -60.16
CA TYR A 8 70.12 -11.32 -59.86
C TYR A 8 70.06 -11.67 -58.37
N VAL A 9 71.21 -12.02 -57.77
CA VAL A 9 71.31 -12.31 -56.33
C VAL A 9 71.04 -11.05 -55.51
N CYS A 10 71.60 -9.90 -55.88
CA CYS A 10 71.34 -8.64 -55.17
C CYS A 10 69.86 -8.21 -55.23
N MET A 11 69.21 -8.32 -56.39
CA MET A 11 67.78 -8.03 -56.54
C MET A 11 66.92 -8.99 -55.72
N TYR A 12 67.23 -10.28 -55.75
CA TYR A 12 66.48 -11.29 -55.01
C TYR A 12 66.61 -11.10 -53.49
N VAL A 13 67.81 -10.81 -53.01
CA VAL A 13 68.07 -10.55 -51.59
C VAL A 13 67.43 -9.23 -51.14
N CYS A 14 67.51 -8.16 -51.93
CA CYS A 14 66.84 -6.89 -51.63
C CYS A 14 65.32 -7.05 -51.60
N PHE A 15 64.73 -7.77 -52.56
CA PHE A 15 63.29 -8.00 -52.61
C PHE A 15 62.81 -8.85 -51.42
N MET A 16 63.53 -9.92 -51.08
CA MET A 16 63.25 -10.74 -49.89
C MET A 16 63.34 -9.92 -48.59
N TYR A 17 64.35 -9.06 -48.46
CA TYR A 17 64.53 -8.23 -47.25
C TYR A 17 63.41 -7.20 -47.10
N VAL A 18 63.04 -6.52 -48.18
CA VAL A 18 61.94 -5.54 -48.19
C VAL A 18 60.60 -6.23 -47.95
N CYS A 19 60.32 -7.36 -48.61
CA CYS A 19 59.08 -8.11 -48.38
C CYS A 19 58.97 -8.61 -46.94
N MET A 20 60.05 -9.14 -46.36
CA MET A 20 60.05 -9.60 -44.97
C MET A 20 59.87 -8.44 -44.00
N TYR A 21 60.55 -7.31 -44.23
CA TYR A 21 60.42 -6.14 -43.38
C TYR A 21 59.01 -5.54 -43.44
N VAL A 22 58.45 -5.39 -44.64
CA VAL A 22 57.08 -4.87 -44.83
C VAL A 22 56.05 -5.83 -44.26
N CYS A 23 56.15 -7.15 -44.51
CA CYS A 23 55.24 -8.12 -43.91
C CYS A 23 55.32 -8.10 -42.38
N MET A 24 56.51 -8.08 -41.80
CA MET A 24 56.68 -8.05 -40.35
C MET A 24 56.15 -6.74 -39.76
N TYR A 25 56.48 -5.60 -40.35
CA TYR A 25 56.05 -4.30 -39.84
C TYR A 25 54.54 -4.12 -39.99
N VAL A 26 53.98 -4.43 -41.16
CA VAL A 26 52.53 -4.31 -41.41
C VAL A 26 51.76 -5.32 -40.58
N CYS A 27 52.15 -6.59 -40.53
CA CYS A 27 51.45 -7.57 -39.69
C CYS A 27 51.55 -7.20 -38.21
N MET A 28 52.72 -6.82 -37.70
CA MET A 28 52.85 -6.45 -36.29
C MET A 28 52.07 -5.18 -35.97
N TYR A 29 52.18 -4.13 -36.79
CA TYR A 29 51.51 -2.87 -36.52
C TYR A 29 50.00 -2.99 -36.70
N VAL A 30 49.52 -3.62 -37.78
CA VAL A 30 48.08 -3.79 -38.02
C VAL A 30 47.49 -4.75 -37.01
N CYS A 31 48.09 -5.91 -36.74
CA CYS A 31 47.55 -6.83 -35.72
C CYS A 31 47.57 -6.19 -34.34
N MET A 32 48.67 -5.57 -33.92
CA MET A 32 48.74 -4.98 -32.58
C MET A 32 47.80 -3.79 -32.45
N TYR A 33 47.77 -2.88 -33.42
CA TYR A 33 46.94 -1.68 -33.33
C TYR A 33 45.47 -2.01 -33.50
N VAL A 34 45.10 -2.83 -34.49
CA VAL A 34 43.69 -3.21 -34.70
C VAL A 34 43.21 -4.10 -33.56
N CYS A 35 43.95 -5.14 -33.16
CA CYS A 35 43.50 -5.99 -32.05
C CYS A 35 43.43 -5.20 -30.75
N MET A 36 44.43 -4.40 -30.39
CA MET A 36 44.40 -3.65 -29.13
C MET A 36 43.34 -2.56 -29.16
N TYR A 37 43.21 -1.80 -30.24
CA TYR A 37 42.25 -0.71 -30.32
C TYR A 37 40.82 -1.23 -30.41
N VAL A 38 40.55 -2.24 -31.25
CA VAL A 38 39.21 -2.84 -31.35
C VAL A 38 38.86 -3.56 -30.06
N TYR A 39 39.77 -4.35 -29.47
CA TYR A 39 39.49 -5.03 -28.21
C TYR A 39 39.26 -4.03 -27.08
N MET A 40 40.16 -3.06 -26.88
CA MET A 40 40.00 -2.08 -25.81
C MET A 40 38.75 -1.23 -26.01
N TYR A 41 38.50 -0.72 -27.21
CA TYR A 41 37.37 0.16 -27.45
C TYR A 41 36.05 -0.61 -27.44
N VAL A 42 35.96 -1.75 -28.12
CA VAL A 42 34.72 -2.53 -28.15
C VAL A 42 34.46 -3.19 -26.80
N CYS A 43 35.43 -3.88 -26.20
CA CYS A 43 35.18 -4.51 -24.89
C CYS A 43 34.93 -3.46 -23.81
N MET A 44 35.75 -2.41 -23.70
CA MET A 44 35.53 -1.43 -22.61
C MET A 44 34.28 -0.61 -22.86
N TYR A 45 34.05 -0.10 -24.08
CA TYR A 45 32.91 0.76 -24.33
C TYR A 45 31.60 -0.02 -24.32
N VAL A 46 31.54 -1.20 -24.96
CA VAL A 46 30.33 -2.01 -24.97
C VAL A 46 30.07 -2.60 -23.58
N CYS A 47 31.07 -3.17 -22.89
CA CYS A 47 30.82 -3.67 -21.53
C CYS A 47 30.44 -2.53 -20.58
N MET A 48 31.15 -1.40 -20.57
CA MET A 48 30.81 -0.31 -19.65
C MET A 48 29.46 0.30 -19.99
N TYR A 49 29.17 0.58 -21.26
CA TYR A 49 27.91 1.20 -21.64
C TYR A 49 26.73 0.26 -21.44
N VAL A 50 26.84 -1.00 -21.88
CA VAL A 50 25.76 -1.98 -21.70
C VAL A 50 25.58 -2.32 -20.22
N CYS A 51 26.65 -2.60 -19.47
CA CYS A 51 26.52 -2.90 -18.04
C CYS A 51 25.96 -1.70 -17.27
N MET A 52 26.44 -0.48 -17.52
CA MET A 52 25.93 0.70 -16.81
C MET A 52 24.50 1.03 -17.24
N TYR A 53 24.18 0.97 -18.54
CA TYR A 53 22.83 1.24 -19.02
C TYR A 53 21.84 0.20 -18.51
N VAL A 54 22.16 -1.09 -18.62
CA VAL A 54 21.32 -2.18 -18.12
C VAL A 54 21.18 -2.09 -16.60
N TYR A 55 22.27 -1.86 -15.87
CA TYR A 55 22.20 -1.72 -14.41
C TYR A 55 21.34 -0.52 -14.01
N ILE A 56 21.60 0.66 -14.57
CA ILE A 56 20.87 1.87 -14.21
C ILE A 56 19.41 1.74 -14.63
N HIS A 57 19.11 1.40 -15.88
CA HIS A 57 17.73 1.31 -16.33
C HIS A 57 16.99 0.16 -15.70
N VAL A 58 17.53 -1.06 -15.69
CA VAL A 58 16.80 -2.20 -15.14
C VAL A 58 16.69 -2.08 -13.62
N CYS A 59 17.79 -1.84 -12.90
CA CYS A 59 17.70 -1.77 -11.45
C CYS A 59 16.90 -0.55 -10.99
N MET A 60 17.16 0.66 -11.52
CA MET A 60 16.42 1.83 -11.04
C MET A 60 14.96 1.81 -11.50
N TYR A 61 14.68 1.48 -12.76
CA TYR A 61 13.30 1.47 -13.25
C TYR A 61 12.49 0.36 -12.59
N VAL A 62 13.03 -0.86 -12.50
CA VAL A 62 12.31 -1.97 -11.86
C VAL A 62 12.15 -1.70 -10.37
N CYS A 63 13.20 -1.28 -9.66
CA CYS A 63 13.06 -0.96 -8.23
C CYS A 63 12.06 0.18 -8.01
N MET A 64 12.16 1.29 -8.74
CA MET A 64 11.26 2.42 -8.56
C MET A 64 9.82 2.06 -8.94
N TYR A 65 9.62 1.39 -10.07
CA TYR A 65 8.28 1.02 -10.53
C TYR A 65 7.65 -0.01 -9.60
N VAL A 66 8.38 -1.06 -9.22
CA VAL A 66 7.88 -2.10 -8.30
C VAL A 66 7.65 -1.51 -6.92
N CYS A 67 8.59 -0.75 -6.36
CA CYS A 67 8.38 -0.11 -5.06
C CYS A 67 7.20 0.85 -5.08
N MET A 68 7.10 1.75 -6.07
CA MET A 68 6.00 2.70 -6.16
C MET A 68 4.66 2.00 -6.37
N TYR A 69 4.60 1.02 -7.28
CA TYR A 69 3.37 0.29 -7.55
C TYR A 69 2.94 -0.54 -6.35
N VAL A 70 3.85 -1.31 -5.75
CA VAL A 70 3.53 -2.15 -4.59
C VAL A 70 3.18 -1.28 -3.38
N CYS A 71 3.97 -0.25 -3.06
CA CYS A 71 3.65 0.64 -1.96
C CYS A 71 2.30 1.35 -2.18
N MET A 72 2.07 1.95 -3.35
CA MET A 72 0.82 2.66 -3.61
C MET A 72 -0.38 1.70 -3.61
N TYR A 73 -0.27 0.55 -4.28
CA TYR A 73 -1.38 -0.39 -4.38
C TYR A 73 -1.68 -1.04 -3.02
N VAL A 74 -0.65 -1.51 -2.31
CA VAL A 74 -0.83 -2.13 -1.00
C VAL A 74 -1.30 -1.10 0.03
N CYS A 75 -0.68 0.08 0.11
CA CYS A 75 -1.13 1.11 1.05
C CYS A 75 -2.55 1.57 0.72
N MET A 76 -2.87 1.89 -0.53
CA MET A 76 -4.22 2.33 -0.88
C MET A 76 -5.26 1.24 -0.65
N TYR A 77 -4.97 -0.01 -1.06
CA TYR A 77 -5.92 -1.10 -0.89
C TYR A 77 -6.11 -1.45 0.58
N VAL A 78 -5.03 -1.58 1.36
CA VAL A 78 -5.11 -1.89 2.79
C VAL A 78 -5.75 -0.74 3.54
N CYS A 79 -5.36 0.52 3.30
CA CYS A 79 -5.99 1.66 3.95
C CYS A 79 -7.47 1.77 3.58
N MET A 80 -7.84 1.68 2.31
CA MET A 80 -9.24 1.77 1.89
C MET A 80 -10.07 0.61 2.45
N TYR A 81 -9.57 -0.61 2.37
CA TYR A 81 -10.27 -1.79 2.87
C TYR A 81 -10.40 -1.74 4.39
N VAL A 82 -9.32 -1.51 5.12
CA VAL A 82 -9.36 -1.44 6.59
C VAL A 82 -10.22 -0.25 7.04
N CYS A 83 -10.02 0.96 6.51
CA CYS A 83 -10.79 2.12 6.92
C CYS A 83 -12.28 1.99 6.57
N MET A 84 -12.62 1.54 5.36
CA MET A 84 -14.03 1.39 4.98
C MET A 84 -14.68 0.22 5.71
N TYR A 85 -14.04 -0.96 5.71
CA TYR A 85 -14.65 -2.14 6.31
C TYR A 85 -14.71 -1.99 7.82
N VAL A 86 -13.59 -1.72 8.49
CA VAL A 86 -13.59 -1.58 9.95
C VAL A 86 -14.37 -0.35 10.38
N GLY A 87 -14.19 0.79 9.71
CA GLY A 87 -14.91 2.02 10.03
C GLY A 87 -16.42 1.86 9.88
N MET A 88 -16.90 1.36 8.73
CA MET A 88 -18.34 1.16 8.55
C MET A 88 -18.89 0.06 9.44
N TYR A 89 -18.17 -1.06 9.64
CA TYR A 89 -18.68 -2.13 10.50
C TYR A 89 -18.77 -1.67 11.95
N VAL A 90 -17.73 -1.02 12.47
CA VAL A 90 -17.74 -0.50 13.85
C VAL A 90 -18.78 0.61 13.98
N CYS A 91 -18.86 1.57 13.06
CA CYS A 91 -19.89 2.62 13.12
C CYS A 91 -21.30 2.04 13.04
N MET A 92 -21.59 1.15 12.09
CA MET A 92 -22.91 0.54 11.94
C MET A 92 -23.25 -0.31 13.16
N TYR A 93 -22.33 -1.16 13.61
CA TYR A 93 -22.60 -2.06 14.73
C TYR A 93 -22.76 -1.27 16.02
N VAL A 94 -21.82 -0.36 16.34
CA VAL A 94 -21.90 0.43 17.57
C VAL A 94 -23.11 1.37 17.53
N CYS A 95 -23.33 2.11 16.43
CA CYS A 95 -24.48 3.02 16.37
C CYS A 95 -25.80 2.25 16.39
N MET A 96 -25.97 1.20 15.60
CA MET A 96 -27.22 0.44 15.59
C MET A 96 -27.45 -0.26 16.92
N TYR A 97 -26.44 -0.92 17.46
CA TYR A 97 -26.60 -1.69 18.69
C TYR A 97 -26.81 -0.75 19.89
N VAL A 98 -26.00 0.31 20.03
CA VAL A 98 -26.17 1.26 21.13
C VAL A 98 -27.48 2.03 20.97
N CYS A 99 -27.79 2.58 19.81
CA CYS A 99 -29.04 3.33 19.63
C CYS A 99 -30.26 2.42 19.82
N MET A 100 -30.30 1.23 19.20
CA MET A 100 -31.45 0.33 19.35
C MET A 100 -31.56 -0.19 20.78
N TYR A 101 -30.46 -0.65 21.38
CA TYR A 101 -30.51 -1.24 22.71
C TYR A 101 -30.81 -0.19 23.77
N VAL A 102 -30.13 0.96 23.73
CA VAL A 102 -30.35 2.04 24.70
C VAL A 102 -31.73 2.67 24.49
N CYS A 103 -32.13 3.04 23.26
CA CYS A 103 -33.46 3.60 23.04
C CYS A 103 -34.55 2.59 23.40
N MET A 104 -34.45 1.33 22.98
CA MET A 104 -35.50 0.35 23.30
C MET A 104 -35.53 0.05 24.80
N HIS A 105 -34.39 -0.21 25.45
CA HIS A 105 -34.40 -0.51 26.87
C HIS A 105 -34.80 0.70 27.70
N VAL A 106 -34.23 1.88 27.45
CA VAL A 106 -34.55 3.08 28.24
C VAL A 106 -36.00 3.50 27.99
N CYS A 107 -36.46 3.58 26.73
CA CYS A 107 -37.85 3.95 26.45
C CYS A 107 -38.82 2.92 27.01
N MET A 108 -38.58 1.62 26.83
CA MET A 108 -39.46 0.58 27.37
C MET A 108 -39.44 0.57 28.89
N TYR A 109 -38.27 0.59 29.54
CA TYR A 109 -38.20 0.61 31.00
C TYR A 109 -38.82 1.87 31.56
N VAL A 110 -38.44 3.05 31.07
CA VAL A 110 -38.95 4.32 31.61
C VAL A 110 -40.45 4.43 31.35
N CYS A 111 -40.94 4.16 30.13
CA CYS A 111 -42.38 4.20 29.86
C CYS A 111 -43.14 3.17 30.70
N MET A 112 -42.66 1.93 30.78
CA MET A 112 -43.35 0.88 31.56
C MET A 112 -43.30 1.19 33.05
N TYR A 113 -42.15 1.57 33.61
CA TYR A 113 -42.04 1.91 35.02
C TYR A 113 -42.87 3.13 35.35
N VAL A 114 -42.71 4.23 34.61
CA VAL A 114 -43.42 5.47 34.89
C VAL A 114 -44.92 5.27 34.70
N CYS A 115 -45.38 4.69 33.58
CA CYS A 115 -46.81 4.44 33.39
C CYS A 115 -47.36 3.48 34.45
N MET A 116 -46.69 2.37 34.74
CA MET A 116 -47.20 1.40 35.72
C MET A 116 -47.14 1.96 37.13
N TYR A 117 -46.01 2.52 37.58
CA TYR A 117 -45.91 3.09 38.92
C TYR A 117 -46.83 4.29 39.06
N VAL A 118 -46.75 5.29 38.19
CA VAL A 118 -47.53 6.51 38.37
C VAL A 118 -49.02 6.20 38.24
N CYS A 119 -49.46 5.45 37.23
CA CYS A 119 -50.88 5.11 37.13
C CYS A 119 -51.34 4.24 38.29
N MET A 120 -50.59 3.20 38.68
CA MET A 120 -51.03 2.33 39.79
C MET A 120 -50.98 3.05 41.13
N TYR A 121 -49.89 3.75 41.45
CA TYR A 121 -49.80 4.49 42.72
C TYR A 121 -50.82 5.60 42.76
N VAL A 122 -50.86 6.48 41.76
CA VAL A 122 -51.77 7.63 41.80
C VAL A 122 -53.22 7.16 41.79
N CYS A 123 -53.61 6.23 40.92
CA CYS A 123 -54.98 5.74 40.92
C CYS A 123 -55.32 5.02 42.23
N MET A 124 -54.47 4.12 42.73
CA MET A 124 -54.78 3.38 43.96
C MET A 124 -54.76 4.29 45.19
N TYR A 125 -53.73 5.13 45.37
CA TYR A 125 -53.65 6.02 46.52
C TYR A 125 -54.77 7.06 46.49
N VAL A 126 -54.96 7.75 45.37
CA VAL A 126 -55.98 8.80 45.29
C VAL A 126 -57.36 8.19 45.44
N CYS A 127 -57.68 7.10 44.74
CA CYS A 127 -58.99 6.46 44.91
C CYS A 127 -59.20 5.96 46.34
N MET A 128 -58.22 5.29 46.96
CA MET A 128 -58.37 4.78 48.32
C MET A 128 -58.46 5.90 49.35
N TYR A 129 -57.58 6.90 49.30
CA TYR A 129 -57.61 8.02 50.24
C TYR A 129 -58.88 8.84 50.10
N VAL A 130 -59.25 9.20 48.87
CA VAL A 130 -60.45 10.01 48.63
C VAL A 130 -61.69 9.22 49.03
N CYS A 131 -61.83 7.95 48.65
CA CYS A 131 -62.97 7.13 49.07
C CYS A 131 -63.05 6.99 50.59
N MET A 132 -61.93 6.72 51.27
CA MET A 132 -61.91 6.55 52.73
C MET A 132 -62.21 7.87 53.46
N TYR A 133 -61.63 8.99 53.02
CA TYR A 133 -61.91 10.29 53.62
C TYR A 133 -63.35 10.71 53.39
N VAL A 134 -63.85 10.61 52.16
CA VAL A 134 -65.24 10.96 51.85
C VAL A 134 -66.19 10.07 52.66
N TYR A 135 -65.94 8.76 52.74
CA TYR A 135 -66.76 7.85 53.55
C TYR A 135 -66.72 8.22 55.04
N MET A 136 -65.54 8.50 55.60
CA MET A 136 -65.39 8.91 57.00
C MET A 136 -66.10 10.24 57.29
N TYR A 137 -65.94 11.25 56.43
CA TYR A 137 -66.61 12.53 56.59
C TYR A 137 -68.12 12.41 56.49
N VAL A 138 -68.61 11.65 55.50
CA VAL A 138 -70.05 11.40 55.33
C VAL A 138 -70.58 10.63 56.54
N CYS A 139 -69.94 9.55 56.97
CA CYS A 139 -70.35 8.81 58.17
C CYS A 139 -70.35 9.68 59.43
N MET A 140 -69.33 10.50 59.66
CA MET A 140 -69.28 11.41 60.82
C MET A 140 -70.38 12.48 60.76
N PHE A 141 -70.65 13.05 59.58
CA PHE A 141 -71.73 14.02 59.40
C PHE A 141 -73.10 13.41 59.67
N TYR A 142 -73.33 12.19 59.15
CA TYR A 142 -74.58 11.49 59.39
C TYR A 142 -74.70 11.14 60.88
N VAL A 143 -73.68 10.55 61.51
CA VAL A 143 -73.71 10.25 62.95
C VAL A 143 -73.94 11.51 63.81
N CYS A 144 -73.36 12.67 63.47
CA CYS A 144 -73.62 13.93 64.19
C CYS A 144 -75.01 14.53 63.95
N MET A 145 -75.73 14.12 62.89
CA MET A 145 -77.11 14.57 62.66
C MET A 145 -78.15 13.63 63.30
N TYR A 146 -77.80 12.37 63.56
CA TYR A 146 -78.70 11.35 64.12
C TYR A 146 -78.46 11.07 65.61
N PHE A 147 -77.51 11.76 66.25
CA PHE A 147 -77.34 11.87 67.71
C PHE A 147 -77.57 13.32 68.14
#